data_AF-A0A8T2RB24-F1
#
_entry.id   AF-A0A8T2RB24-F1
#
_cell.length_a   1.000
_cell.length_b   1.000
_cell.length_c   1.000
_cell.angle_alpha   90.00
_cell.angle_beta   90.00
_cell.angle_gamma   90.00
#
_symmetry.space_group_name_H-M   'P 1'
#
loop_
_entity.id
_entity.type
_entity.pdbx_description
1 polymer ?
#
loop_
_entity_poly.entity_id
_entity_poly.type
_entity_poly.pdbx_seq_one_letter_code
_entity_poly.pdbx_strand_id
1 'polypeptide(L)'
;MFNLIQFLESQVRRLENAVQRQGLSYYLASISSKIRGNEVGRIGRSMETELQSWLDQECVREVADIAIKGSDEEEAVRIITSFEKIVQKGYNPLIQDTILSVGLVEKIVGLLVPGAAPWKVTEAAALALSALLDFNKNIFVSLVLMAKMVENVLQLMDLESDDHVLTLISVMKNMLLVGETIVADEIYAKDGIPKIVELLDHDVQDLQLEAVECIFMLVYYGRVEVVNELFQLDVIKKLALLQQKNAEKRHLPASVMCEMTPAAGASYHLVLTKLQEDIDGTGLHPFADAVSKFILHLSVGTGLRRREKRALKQEFLRQIREVLEDDTEVADITAEVLWAP
;
A
#
# COMPACT_ATOMS: atom_id res chain seq x y z
N MET A 1 -51.72 -8.74 -23.91
CA MET A 1 -50.96 -9.46 -24.96
C MET A 1 -51.08 -8.79 -26.34
N PHE A 2 -52.29 -8.42 -26.79
CA PHE A 2 -52.52 -7.79 -28.11
C PHE A 2 -51.74 -6.48 -28.36
N ASN A 3 -51.56 -5.64 -27.33
CA ASN A 3 -50.84 -4.37 -27.43
C ASN A 3 -49.32 -4.52 -27.62
N LEU A 4 -48.73 -5.62 -27.14
CA LEU A 4 -47.29 -5.87 -27.30
C LEU A 4 -46.97 -6.30 -28.73
N ILE A 5 -47.85 -7.10 -29.33
CA ILE A 5 -47.70 -7.57 -30.72
C ILE A 5 -47.82 -6.40 -31.69
N GLN A 6 -48.81 -5.53 -31.53
CA GLN A 6 -48.93 -4.34 -32.37
C GLN A 6 -47.77 -3.34 -32.19
N PHE A 7 -47.24 -3.21 -30.97
CA PHE A 7 -46.06 -2.41 -30.71
C PHE A 7 -44.82 -2.99 -31.42
N LEU A 8 -44.63 -4.31 -31.34
CA LEU A 8 -43.52 -5.00 -32.01
C LEU A 8 -43.62 -4.91 -33.53
N GLU A 9 -44.80 -5.10 -34.11
CA GLU A 9 -45.02 -4.94 -35.57
C GLU A 9 -44.78 -3.51 -36.05
N SER A 10 -45.15 -2.51 -35.24
CA SER A 10 -44.83 -1.10 -35.50
C SER A 10 -43.33 -0.83 -35.46
N GLN A 11 -42.59 -1.43 -34.52
CA GLN A 11 -41.13 -1.31 -34.48
C GLN A 11 -40.46 -2.02 -35.65
N VAL A 12 -40.96 -3.19 -36.08
CA VAL A 12 -40.43 -3.95 -37.23
C VAL A 12 -40.60 -3.17 -38.54
N ARG A 13 -41.75 -2.55 -38.79
CA ARG A 13 -41.92 -1.70 -40.00
C ARG A 13 -41.05 -0.43 -39.96
N ARG A 14 -40.81 0.12 -38.78
CA ARG A 14 -39.86 1.24 -38.61
C ARG A 14 -38.41 0.78 -38.82
N LEU A 15 -38.10 -0.47 -38.47
CA LEU A 15 -36.83 -1.17 -38.70
C LEU A 15 -36.49 -1.27 -40.17
N GLU A 16 -37.43 -1.80 -40.97
CA GLU A 16 -37.26 -1.99 -42.41
C GLU A 16 -37.01 -0.65 -43.12
N ASN A 17 -37.77 0.38 -42.74
CA ASN A 17 -37.64 1.72 -43.33
C ASN A 17 -36.35 2.46 -42.92
N ALA A 18 -35.84 2.25 -41.70
CA ALA A 18 -34.62 2.89 -41.22
C ALA A 18 -33.35 2.23 -41.78
N VAL A 19 -33.36 0.90 -41.87
CA VAL A 19 -32.27 0.11 -42.47
C VAL A 19 -32.10 0.45 -43.95
N GLN A 20 -33.21 0.67 -44.68
CA GLN A 20 -33.17 1.09 -46.08
C GLN A 20 -32.62 2.50 -46.32
N ARG A 21 -32.68 3.40 -45.33
CA ARG A 21 -32.37 4.84 -45.53
C ARG A 21 -31.04 5.30 -44.94
N GLN A 22 -30.58 4.72 -43.83
CA GLN A 22 -29.46 5.28 -43.04
C GLN A 22 -28.40 4.25 -42.63
N GLY A 23 -28.58 2.97 -43.01
CA GLY A 23 -27.65 1.89 -42.70
C GLY A 23 -27.81 1.32 -41.29
N LEU A 24 -27.33 0.08 -41.11
CA LEU A 24 -27.46 -0.72 -39.88
C LEU A 24 -26.78 -0.10 -38.65
N SER A 25 -25.72 0.70 -38.83
CA SER A 25 -24.93 1.27 -37.72
C SER A 25 -25.69 2.34 -36.93
N TYR A 26 -26.41 3.25 -37.61
CA TYR A 26 -27.22 4.28 -36.96
C TYR A 26 -28.40 3.68 -36.18
N TYR A 27 -28.97 2.59 -36.70
CA TYR A 27 -30.09 1.91 -36.06
C TYR A 27 -29.67 1.11 -34.82
N LEU A 28 -28.53 0.40 -34.85
CA LEU A 28 -27.96 -0.25 -33.67
C LEU A 28 -27.61 0.77 -32.58
N ALA A 29 -27.09 1.93 -32.94
CA ALA A 29 -26.86 3.03 -32.00
C ALA A 29 -28.19 3.55 -31.39
N SER A 30 -29.25 3.68 -32.19
CA SER A 30 -30.56 4.14 -31.73
C SER A 30 -31.27 3.12 -30.83
N ILE A 31 -31.26 1.82 -31.18
CA ILE A 31 -31.76 0.74 -30.31
C ILE A 31 -30.94 0.67 -29.03
N SER A 32 -29.61 0.69 -29.11
CA SER A 32 -28.74 0.66 -27.93
C SER A 32 -29.05 1.87 -27.03
N SER A 33 -29.25 3.06 -27.60
CA SER A 33 -29.67 4.25 -26.85
C SER A 33 -31.08 4.13 -26.23
N LYS A 34 -32.04 3.50 -26.92
CA LYS A 34 -33.41 3.32 -26.44
C LYS A 34 -33.53 2.21 -25.41
N ILE A 35 -32.80 1.10 -25.56
CA ILE A 35 -32.72 0.05 -24.54
C ILE A 35 -31.98 0.57 -23.30
N ARG A 36 -30.89 1.34 -23.49
CA ARG A 36 -30.21 2.06 -22.40
C ARG A 36 -31.03 3.20 -21.80
N GLY A 37 -32.01 3.74 -22.52
CA GLY A 37 -32.86 4.87 -22.11
C GLY A 37 -34.27 4.50 -21.65
N ASN A 38 -34.73 3.27 -21.89
CA ASN A 38 -36.08 2.83 -21.53
C ASN A 38 -36.20 2.54 -20.03
N GLU A 39 -37.38 2.82 -19.48
CA GLU A 39 -37.72 2.63 -18.07
C GLU A 39 -37.40 1.21 -17.57
N VAL A 40 -37.64 0.19 -18.39
CA VAL A 40 -37.31 -1.22 -18.07
C VAL A 40 -35.79 -1.45 -17.95
N GLY A 41 -34.97 -0.83 -18.80
CA GLY A 41 -33.51 -0.90 -18.70
C GLY A 41 -32.94 -0.06 -17.56
N ARG A 42 -33.67 0.98 -17.13
CA ARG A 42 -33.36 1.73 -15.90
C ARG A 42 -33.68 0.91 -14.66
N ILE A 43 -34.85 0.28 -14.60
CA ILE A 43 -35.26 -0.62 -13.52
C ILE A 43 -34.31 -1.81 -13.43
N GLY A 44 -33.97 -2.45 -14.56
CA GLY A 44 -33.02 -3.57 -14.59
C GLY A 44 -31.65 -3.21 -14.01
N ARG A 45 -31.07 -2.06 -14.39
CA ARG A 45 -29.80 -1.58 -13.81
C ARG A 45 -29.91 -1.21 -12.33
N SER A 46 -31.06 -0.66 -11.92
CA SER A 46 -31.32 -0.36 -10.51
C SER A 46 -31.35 -1.63 -9.68
N MET A 47 -32.07 -2.66 -10.16
CA MET A 47 -32.13 -3.97 -9.52
C MET A 47 -30.76 -4.65 -9.49
N GLU A 48 -29.99 -4.60 -10.58
CA GLU A 48 -28.64 -5.15 -10.65
C GLU A 48 -27.71 -4.47 -9.63
N THR A 49 -27.79 -3.14 -9.51
CA THR A 49 -26.98 -2.38 -8.54
C THR A 49 -27.38 -2.71 -7.10
N GLU A 50 -28.68 -2.85 -6.84
CA GLU A 50 -29.20 -3.20 -5.51
C GLU A 50 -28.84 -4.64 -5.12
N LEU A 51 -28.98 -5.59 -6.04
CA LEU A 51 -28.56 -6.98 -5.85
C LEU A 51 -27.05 -7.08 -5.62
N GLN A 52 -26.24 -6.35 -6.40
CA GLN A 52 -24.78 -6.34 -6.19
C GLN A 52 -24.43 -5.74 -4.83
N SER A 53 -25.08 -4.64 -4.43
CA SER A 53 -24.88 -4.05 -3.11
C SER A 53 -25.26 -5.01 -1.99
N TRP A 54 -26.33 -5.80 -2.16
CA TRP A 54 -26.74 -6.79 -1.17
C TRP A 54 -25.73 -7.95 -1.10
N LEU A 55 -25.27 -8.45 -2.25
CA LEU A 55 -24.23 -9.49 -2.33
C LEU A 55 -22.92 -9.04 -1.69
N ASP A 56 -22.50 -7.79 -1.95
CA ASP A 56 -21.28 -7.24 -1.36
C ASP A 56 -21.40 -7.15 0.17
N GLN A 57 -22.56 -6.76 0.71
CA GLN A 57 -22.80 -6.77 2.16
C GLN A 57 -22.84 -8.18 2.74
N GLU A 58 -23.41 -9.14 2.01
CA GLU A 58 -23.46 -10.53 2.47
C GLU A 58 -22.06 -11.13 2.53
N CYS A 59 -21.20 -10.85 1.54
CA CYS A 59 -19.79 -11.24 1.56
C CYS A 59 -19.07 -10.72 2.82
N VAL A 60 -19.32 -9.47 3.24
CA VAL A 60 -18.79 -8.90 4.50
C VAL A 60 -19.23 -9.71 5.73
N ARG A 61 -20.49 -10.17 5.76
CA ARG A 61 -21.03 -11.00 6.84
C ARG A 61 -20.43 -12.41 6.82
N GLU A 62 -20.25 -12.99 5.65
CA GLU A 62 -19.61 -14.30 5.49
C GLU A 62 -18.16 -14.29 5.99
N VAL A 63 -17.36 -13.25 5.67
CA VAL A 63 -16.00 -13.12 6.22
C VAL A 63 -16.03 -13.09 7.76
N ALA A 64 -16.97 -12.33 8.34
CA ALA A 64 -17.12 -12.26 9.79
C ALA A 64 -17.49 -13.62 10.42
N ASP A 65 -18.24 -14.46 9.70
CA ASP A 65 -18.61 -15.80 10.14
C ASP A 65 -17.44 -16.79 10.07
N ILE A 66 -16.64 -16.73 9.00
CA ILE A 66 -15.42 -17.55 8.84
C ILE A 66 -14.45 -17.32 9.98
N ALA A 67 -14.24 -16.05 10.34
CA ALA A 67 -13.34 -15.68 11.42
C ALA A 67 -13.78 -16.21 12.80
N ILE A 68 -15.05 -16.57 12.97
CA ILE A 68 -15.58 -17.14 14.23
C ILE A 68 -15.67 -18.66 14.18
N LYS A 69 -16.25 -19.20 13.10
CA LYS A 69 -16.67 -20.60 13.04
C LYS A 69 -15.60 -21.52 12.48
N GLY A 70 -14.58 -20.96 11.84
CA GLY A 70 -13.67 -21.71 10.99
C GLY A 70 -14.36 -22.16 9.71
N SER A 71 -13.59 -22.28 8.64
CA SER A 71 -14.03 -22.78 7.35
C SER A 71 -12.92 -23.66 6.78
N ASP A 72 -13.24 -24.41 5.72
CA ASP A 72 -12.22 -24.94 4.84
C ASP A 72 -11.28 -23.81 4.36
N GLU A 73 -9.99 -24.13 4.24
CA GLU A 73 -8.94 -23.16 3.93
C GLU A 73 -9.18 -22.48 2.57
N GLU A 74 -9.56 -23.23 1.54
CA GLU A 74 -9.77 -22.68 0.19
C GLU A 74 -11.01 -21.78 0.14
N GLU A 75 -12.05 -22.16 0.88
CA GLU A 75 -13.25 -21.35 1.02
C GLU A 75 -12.99 -20.05 1.78
N ALA A 76 -12.22 -20.12 2.88
CA ALA A 76 -11.81 -18.95 3.65
C ALA A 76 -11.03 -17.96 2.79
N VAL A 77 -10.02 -18.43 2.05
CA VAL A 77 -9.23 -17.60 1.13
C VAL A 77 -10.13 -16.99 0.06
N ARG A 78 -11.00 -17.78 -0.58
CA ARG A 78 -11.89 -17.28 -1.64
C ARG A 78 -12.79 -16.14 -1.15
N ILE A 79 -13.38 -16.28 0.04
CA ILE A 79 -14.32 -15.29 0.59
C ILE A 79 -13.56 -14.02 1.03
N ILE A 80 -12.41 -14.16 1.69
CA ILE A 80 -11.56 -13.02 2.08
C ILE A 80 -11.04 -12.25 0.85
N THR A 81 -10.56 -12.93 -0.19
CA THR A 81 -10.12 -12.28 -1.44
C THR A 81 -11.29 -11.63 -2.18
N SER A 82 -12.51 -12.16 -2.05
CA SER A 82 -13.71 -11.51 -2.62
C SER A 82 -14.01 -10.21 -1.89
N PHE A 83 -13.89 -10.20 -0.56
CA PHE A 83 -13.98 -8.99 0.24
C PHE A 83 -12.90 -7.95 -0.09
N GLU A 84 -11.64 -8.37 -0.23
CA GLU A 84 -10.53 -7.51 -0.69
C GLU A 84 -10.90 -6.79 -2.00
N LYS A 85 -11.41 -7.54 -3.00
CA LYS A 85 -11.85 -6.98 -4.28
C LYS A 85 -13.02 -6.01 -4.13
N ILE A 86 -13.92 -6.23 -3.16
CA ILE A 86 -15.04 -5.32 -2.90
C ILE A 86 -14.51 -3.98 -2.39
N VAL A 87 -13.59 -3.99 -1.42
CA VAL A 87 -13.03 -2.74 -0.86
C VAL A 87 -12.11 -2.01 -1.84
N GLN A 88 -11.42 -2.73 -2.74
CA GLN A 88 -10.62 -2.15 -3.82
C GLN A 88 -11.44 -1.41 -4.89
N LYS A 89 -12.74 -1.69 -5.04
CA LYS A 89 -13.62 -0.95 -5.99
C LYS A 89 -13.80 0.52 -5.61
N GLY A 90 -13.44 0.89 -4.38
CA GLY A 90 -13.56 2.24 -3.84
C GLY A 90 -14.66 2.37 -2.80
N TYR A 91 -14.71 3.56 -2.20
CA TYR A 91 -15.55 3.84 -1.03
C TYR A 91 -17.04 3.59 -1.27
N ASN A 92 -17.66 2.84 -0.35
CA ASN A 92 -19.10 2.60 -0.31
C ASN A 92 -19.62 2.68 1.15
N PRO A 93 -20.53 3.62 1.47
CA PRO A 93 -21.02 3.81 2.84
C PRO A 93 -21.78 2.59 3.38
N LEU A 94 -22.52 1.86 2.55
CA LEU A 94 -23.26 0.67 2.99
C LEU A 94 -22.33 -0.48 3.39
N ILE A 95 -21.22 -0.62 2.67
CA ILE A 95 -20.18 -1.61 2.99
C ILE A 95 -19.48 -1.22 4.29
N GLN A 96 -19.11 0.05 4.46
CA GLN A 96 -18.56 0.54 5.71
C GLN A 96 -19.50 0.27 6.90
N ASP A 97 -20.78 0.64 6.78
CA ASP A 97 -21.76 0.43 7.84
C ASP A 97 -21.89 -1.06 8.20
N THR A 98 -21.84 -1.93 7.18
CA THR A 98 -21.87 -3.38 7.40
C THR A 98 -20.62 -3.84 8.13
N ILE A 99 -19.42 -3.45 7.68
CA ILE A 99 -18.11 -3.77 8.30
C ILE A 99 -18.11 -3.38 9.79
N LEU A 100 -18.57 -2.16 10.09
CA LEU A 100 -18.64 -1.63 11.45
C LEU A 100 -19.67 -2.39 12.29
N SER A 101 -20.86 -2.68 11.74
CA SER A 101 -21.94 -3.35 12.46
C SER A 101 -21.59 -4.77 12.90
N VAL A 102 -20.79 -5.50 12.10
CA VAL A 102 -20.39 -6.88 12.42
C VAL A 102 -19.07 -6.96 13.18
N GLY A 103 -18.41 -5.84 13.45
CA GLY A 103 -17.09 -5.79 14.08
C GLY A 103 -16.02 -6.52 13.27
N LEU A 104 -16.05 -6.38 11.93
CA LEU A 104 -15.23 -7.22 11.05
C LEU A 104 -13.72 -7.04 11.29
N VAL A 105 -13.27 -5.83 11.58
CA VAL A 105 -11.84 -5.51 11.73
C VAL A 105 -11.19 -6.36 12.81
N GLU A 106 -11.78 -6.40 14.01
CA GLU A 106 -11.24 -7.21 15.13
C GLU A 106 -11.19 -8.69 14.78
N LYS A 107 -12.19 -9.18 14.05
CA LYS A 107 -12.29 -10.58 13.62
C LYS A 107 -11.20 -10.94 12.61
N ILE A 108 -10.98 -10.11 11.58
CA ILE A 108 -9.93 -10.35 10.58
C ILE A 108 -8.55 -10.19 11.22
N VAL A 109 -8.33 -9.17 12.06
CA VAL A 109 -7.05 -9.01 12.78
C VAL A 109 -6.79 -10.20 13.72
N GLY A 110 -7.84 -10.82 14.26
CA GLY A 110 -7.75 -12.08 15.01
C GLY A 110 -7.17 -13.24 14.21
N LEU A 111 -7.30 -13.25 12.87
CA LEU A 111 -6.68 -14.26 12.00
C LEU A 111 -5.16 -14.07 11.86
N LEU A 112 -4.64 -12.87 12.19
CA LEU A 112 -3.21 -12.57 12.18
C LEU A 112 -2.54 -12.94 13.52
N VAL A 113 -3.27 -13.44 14.51
CA VAL A 113 -2.66 -13.94 15.75
C VAL A 113 -1.88 -15.21 15.41
N PRO A 114 -0.60 -15.35 15.85
CA PRO A 114 0.20 -16.53 15.56
C PRO A 114 -0.51 -17.84 15.91
N GLY A 115 -0.64 -18.73 14.92
CA GLY A 115 -1.31 -20.03 15.07
C GLY A 115 -2.84 -20.00 15.05
N ALA A 116 -3.48 -18.84 14.84
CA ALA A 116 -4.94 -18.75 14.76
C ALA A 116 -5.52 -19.30 13.44
N ALA A 117 -4.78 -19.17 12.33
CA ALA A 117 -5.20 -19.62 11.01
C ALA A 117 -4.02 -20.17 10.20
N PRO A 118 -4.27 -21.03 9.18
CA PRO A 118 -3.26 -21.41 8.20
C PRO A 118 -2.71 -20.20 7.46
N TRP A 119 -1.44 -20.24 7.05
CA TRP A 119 -0.76 -19.10 6.42
C TRP A 119 -1.54 -18.47 5.26
N LYS A 120 -2.11 -19.27 4.34
CA LYS A 120 -2.86 -18.70 3.19
C LYS A 120 -4.06 -17.84 3.62
N VAL A 121 -4.70 -18.21 4.73
CA VAL A 121 -5.82 -17.45 5.30
C VAL A 121 -5.29 -16.18 5.96
N THR A 122 -4.18 -16.29 6.69
CA THR A 122 -3.49 -15.16 7.33
C THR A 122 -3.01 -14.14 6.29
N GLU A 123 -2.42 -14.60 5.19
CA GLU A 123 -1.98 -13.80 4.05
C GLU A 123 -3.16 -13.07 3.40
N ALA A 124 -4.22 -13.80 3.04
CA ALA A 124 -5.44 -13.20 2.47
C ALA A 124 -6.04 -12.16 3.43
N ALA A 125 -6.05 -12.44 4.73
CA ALA A 125 -6.54 -11.52 5.75
C ALA A 125 -5.69 -10.24 5.83
N ALA A 126 -4.36 -10.36 5.80
CA ALA A 126 -3.45 -9.22 5.86
C ALA A 126 -3.55 -8.32 4.61
N LEU A 127 -3.71 -8.92 3.43
CA LEU A 127 -3.95 -8.19 2.17
C LEU A 127 -5.32 -7.49 2.16
N ALA A 128 -6.37 -8.19 2.62
CA ALA A 128 -7.70 -7.60 2.75
C ALA A 128 -7.73 -6.42 3.75
N LEU A 129 -7.00 -6.52 4.86
CA LEU A 129 -6.83 -5.41 5.80
C LEU A 129 -6.08 -4.25 5.17
N SER A 130 -5.03 -4.51 4.38
CA SER A 130 -4.31 -3.45 3.64
C SER A 130 -5.25 -2.70 2.69
N ALA A 131 -6.03 -3.42 1.90
CA ALA A 131 -7.02 -2.83 1.00
C ALA A 131 -8.13 -2.06 1.75
N LEU A 132 -8.47 -2.48 2.97
CA LEU A 132 -9.44 -1.80 3.82
C LEU A 132 -8.93 -0.43 4.31
N LEU A 133 -7.62 -0.27 4.50
CA LEU A 133 -7.03 1.01 4.88
C LEU A 133 -7.19 2.05 3.76
N ASP A 134 -6.98 1.65 2.50
CA ASP A 134 -7.21 2.51 1.34
C ASP A 134 -8.69 2.85 1.14
N PHE A 135 -9.58 1.92 1.48
CA PHE A 135 -11.02 2.10 1.37
C PHE A 135 -11.56 3.25 2.25
N ASN A 136 -11.10 3.37 3.50
CA ASN A 136 -11.31 4.57 4.32
C ASN A 136 -10.32 4.69 5.48
N LYS A 137 -9.20 5.37 5.22
CA LYS A 137 -8.14 5.57 6.22
C LYS A 137 -8.57 6.27 7.50
N ASN A 138 -9.57 7.15 7.43
CA ASN A 138 -10.00 7.96 8.58
C ASN A 138 -10.67 7.13 9.68
N ILE A 139 -11.19 5.95 9.34
CA ILE A 139 -11.86 5.06 10.28
C ILE A 139 -10.98 3.84 10.54
N PHE A 140 -10.49 3.20 9.48
CA PHE A 140 -9.92 1.87 9.61
C PHE A 140 -8.50 1.84 10.18
N VAL A 141 -7.69 2.89 9.97
CA VAL A 141 -6.36 2.99 10.61
C VAL A 141 -6.48 2.87 12.13
N SER A 142 -7.38 3.64 12.75
CA SER A 142 -7.55 3.59 14.20
C SER A 142 -8.06 2.23 14.67
N LEU A 143 -8.99 1.61 13.93
CA LEU A 143 -9.56 0.31 14.30
C LEU A 143 -8.53 -0.82 14.23
N VAL A 144 -7.69 -0.88 13.18
CA VAL A 144 -6.66 -1.94 13.08
C VAL A 144 -5.59 -1.80 14.15
N LEU A 145 -5.22 -0.58 14.53
CA LEU A 145 -4.26 -0.33 15.61
C LEU A 145 -4.85 -0.74 16.96
N MET A 146 -6.10 -0.38 17.25
CA MET A 146 -6.81 -0.84 18.46
C MET A 146 -6.92 -2.37 18.53
N ALA A 147 -7.09 -3.03 17.38
CA ALA A 147 -7.12 -4.48 17.27
C ALA A 147 -5.74 -5.16 17.36
N LYS A 148 -4.65 -4.39 17.59
CA LYS A 148 -3.27 -4.87 17.72
C LYS A 148 -2.66 -5.45 16.43
N MET A 149 -3.06 -4.93 15.27
CA MET A 149 -2.53 -5.42 13.98
C MET A 149 -1.00 -5.34 13.90
N VAL A 150 -0.39 -4.22 14.33
CA VAL A 150 1.07 -4.05 14.32
C VAL A 150 1.77 -5.12 15.15
N GLU A 151 1.30 -5.35 16.37
CA GLU A 151 1.85 -6.36 17.28
C GLU A 151 1.75 -7.77 16.69
N ASN A 152 0.59 -8.12 16.11
CA ASN A 152 0.38 -9.42 15.47
C ASN A 152 1.31 -9.62 14.25
N VAL A 153 1.44 -8.61 13.38
CA VAL A 153 2.35 -8.66 12.22
C VAL A 153 3.79 -8.84 12.67
N LEU A 154 4.25 -8.09 13.67
CA LEU A 154 5.61 -8.20 14.22
C LEU A 154 5.87 -9.58 14.84
N GLN A 155 4.88 -10.22 15.47
CA GLN A 155 5.03 -11.58 16.00
C GLN A 155 5.07 -12.63 14.89
N LEU A 156 4.26 -12.49 13.84
CA LEU A 156 4.32 -13.38 12.68
C LEU A 156 5.67 -13.29 11.97
N MET A 157 6.25 -12.09 11.86
CA MET A 157 7.58 -11.91 11.27
C MET A 157 8.67 -12.71 11.98
N ASP A 158 8.55 -12.98 13.29
CA ASP A 158 9.54 -13.75 14.05
C ASP A 158 9.43 -15.27 13.82
N LEU A 159 8.29 -15.75 13.29
CA LEU A 159 7.93 -17.16 13.26
C LEU A 159 7.87 -17.76 11.85
N GLU A 160 7.70 -16.91 10.85
CA GLU A 160 7.43 -17.31 9.48
C GLU A 160 8.70 -17.31 8.60
N SER A 161 8.63 -17.97 7.44
CA SER A 161 9.72 -17.99 6.46
C SER A 161 9.92 -16.65 5.76
N ASP A 162 11.09 -16.40 5.18
CA ASP A 162 11.44 -15.17 4.45
C ASP A 162 10.37 -14.69 3.45
N ASP A 163 9.80 -15.61 2.65
CA ASP A 163 8.74 -15.30 1.67
C ASP A 163 7.47 -14.73 2.34
N HIS A 164 7.15 -15.23 3.53
CA HIS A 164 6.02 -14.78 4.33
C HIS A 164 6.34 -13.46 5.03
N VAL A 165 7.57 -13.31 5.55
CA VAL A 165 8.07 -12.05 6.12
C VAL A 165 8.02 -10.94 5.08
N LEU A 166 8.35 -11.22 3.82
CA LEU A 166 8.27 -10.26 2.72
C LEU A 166 6.85 -9.71 2.53
N THR A 167 5.85 -10.58 2.66
CA THR A 167 4.44 -10.18 2.59
C THR A 167 4.04 -9.34 3.81
N LEU A 168 4.49 -9.72 5.00
CA LEU A 168 4.20 -9.01 6.25
C LEU A 168 4.83 -7.61 6.30
N ILE A 169 6.08 -7.47 5.84
CA ILE A 169 6.73 -6.16 5.76
C ILE A 169 6.06 -5.27 4.70
N SER A 170 5.59 -5.85 3.59
CA SER A 170 4.80 -5.12 2.59
C SER A 170 3.48 -4.60 3.15
N VAL A 171 2.81 -5.40 3.99
CA VAL A 171 1.61 -4.99 4.73
C VAL A 171 1.94 -3.86 5.72
N MET A 172 3.03 -3.99 6.48
CA MET A 172 3.50 -2.95 7.40
C MET A 172 3.83 -1.63 6.67
N LYS A 173 4.47 -1.72 5.50
CA LYS A 173 4.74 -0.59 4.61
C LYS A 173 3.45 0.11 4.20
N ASN A 174 2.44 -0.64 3.74
CA ASN A 174 1.14 -0.06 3.38
C ASN A 174 0.47 0.62 4.59
N MET A 175 0.55 0.02 5.78
CA MET A 175 0.07 0.66 7.00
C MET A 175 0.77 1.99 7.27
N LEU A 176 2.11 2.04 7.16
CA LEU A 176 2.89 3.28 7.29
C LEU A 176 2.48 4.33 6.26
N LEU A 177 2.16 3.92 5.02
CA LEU A 177 1.79 4.83 3.95
C LEU A 177 0.45 5.50 4.22
N VAL A 178 -0.51 4.72 4.73
CA VAL A 178 -1.89 5.17 4.91
C VAL A 178 -2.10 5.85 6.26
N GLY A 179 -1.49 5.31 7.32
CA GLY A 179 -1.63 5.79 8.69
C GLY A 179 -0.57 6.79 9.14
N GLU A 180 0.49 6.97 8.35
CA GLU A 180 1.52 8.01 8.52
C GLU A 180 2.11 8.00 9.95
N THR A 181 2.14 9.14 10.64
CA THR A 181 2.73 9.29 11.98
C THR A 181 2.09 8.38 13.03
N ILE A 182 0.79 8.08 12.95
CA ILE A 182 0.12 7.28 13.98
C ILE A 182 0.62 5.82 13.94
N VAL A 183 0.85 5.29 12.74
CA VAL A 183 1.40 3.94 12.57
C VAL A 183 2.88 3.92 12.94
N ALA A 184 3.65 4.96 12.59
CA ALA A 184 5.05 5.08 13.02
C ALA A 184 5.18 5.09 14.55
N ASP A 185 4.32 5.84 15.24
CA ASP A 185 4.27 5.88 16.71
C ASP A 185 3.89 4.50 17.30
N GLU A 186 2.97 3.75 16.68
CA GLU A 186 2.61 2.40 17.13
C GLU A 186 3.75 1.39 16.91
N ILE A 187 4.44 1.42 15.76
CA ILE A 187 5.59 0.55 15.49
C ILE A 187 6.69 0.78 16.53
N TYR A 188 6.96 2.05 16.87
CA TYR A 188 7.87 2.40 17.94
C TYR A 188 7.42 1.85 19.30
N ALA A 189 6.15 2.03 19.65
CA ALA A 189 5.60 1.55 20.93
C ALA A 189 5.59 0.02 21.08
N LYS A 190 5.77 -0.73 19.98
CA LYS A 190 5.77 -2.20 19.93
C LYS A 190 7.14 -2.79 19.62
N ASP A 191 8.21 -2.02 19.81
CA ASP A 191 9.59 -2.45 19.53
C ASP A 191 9.78 -2.99 18.10
N GLY A 192 9.07 -2.40 17.14
CA GLY A 192 9.10 -2.83 15.74
C GLY A 192 10.26 -2.26 14.93
N ILE A 193 10.86 -1.14 15.36
CA ILE A 193 11.98 -0.51 14.65
C ILE A 193 13.21 -1.43 14.59
N PRO A 194 13.67 -2.06 15.69
CA PRO A 194 14.80 -2.99 15.65
C PRO A 194 14.58 -4.12 14.64
N LYS A 195 13.37 -4.68 14.60
CA LYS A 195 12.99 -5.77 13.68
C LYS A 195 13.09 -5.35 12.22
N ILE A 196 12.59 -4.15 11.88
CA ILE A 196 12.70 -3.62 10.51
C ILE A 196 14.16 -3.36 10.14
N VAL A 197 14.98 -2.85 11.07
CA VAL A 197 16.40 -2.58 10.82
C VAL A 197 17.21 -3.88 10.66
N GLU A 198 16.87 -4.95 11.39
CA GLU A 198 17.52 -6.26 11.28
C GLU A 198 17.36 -6.86 9.88
N LEU A 199 16.24 -6.61 9.19
CA LEU A 199 16.03 -7.05 7.80
C LEU A 199 17.05 -6.48 6.81
N LEU A 200 17.74 -5.38 7.13
CA LEU A 200 18.81 -4.86 6.29
C LEU A 200 20.01 -5.81 6.20
N ASP A 201 20.24 -6.61 7.24
CA ASP A 201 21.35 -7.57 7.29
C ASP A 201 20.99 -8.92 6.62
N HIS A 202 19.74 -9.09 6.15
CA HIS A 202 19.26 -10.35 5.58
C HIS A 202 19.89 -10.66 4.21
N ASP A 203 19.98 -11.93 3.83
CA ASP A 203 20.54 -12.33 2.52
C ASP A 203 19.59 -12.10 1.34
N VAL A 204 18.30 -11.91 1.62
CA VAL A 204 17.24 -11.75 0.61
C VAL A 204 17.13 -10.27 0.23
N GLN A 205 17.42 -9.96 -1.04
CA GLN A 205 17.44 -8.60 -1.54
C GLN A 205 16.07 -7.90 -1.45
N ASP A 206 14.98 -8.64 -1.68
CA ASP A 206 13.62 -8.09 -1.63
C ASP A 206 13.24 -7.68 -0.19
N LEU A 207 13.65 -8.46 0.81
CA LEU A 207 13.48 -8.10 2.23
C LEU A 207 14.28 -6.83 2.58
N GLN A 208 15.52 -6.74 2.12
CA GLN A 208 16.34 -5.54 2.31
C GLN A 208 15.69 -4.31 1.66
N LEU A 209 15.11 -4.45 0.47
CA LEU A 209 14.45 -3.36 -0.23
C LEU A 209 13.20 -2.87 0.53
N GLU A 210 12.31 -3.77 0.91
CA GLU A 210 11.10 -3.44 1.67
C GLU A 210 11.44 -2.81 3.04
N ALA A 211 12.50 -3.29 3.69
CA ALA A 211 12.99 -2.71 4.94
C ALA A 211 13.53 -1.29 4.75
N VAL A 212 14.32 -1.03 3.70
CA VAL A 212 14.79 0.31 3.35
C VAL A 212 13.63 1.26 3.11
N GLU A 213 12.60 0.83 2.38
CA GLU A 213 11.40 1.64 2.13
C GLU A 213 10.65 1.96 3.44
N CYS A 214 10.46 0.97 4.31
CA CYS A 214 9.89 1.19 5.63
C CYS A 214 10.71 2.19 6.47
N ILE A 215 12.04 2.08 6.45
CA ILE A 215 12.94 3.01 7.16
C ILE A 215 12.78 4.44 6.63
N PHE A 216 12.71 4.64 5.32
CA PHE A 216 12.48 5.97 4.75
C PHE A 216 11.14 6.55 5.18
N MET A 217 10.10 5.72 5.29
CA MET A 217 8.79 6.13 5.80
C MET A 217 8.84 6.47 7.28
N LEU A 218 9.54 5.69 8.09
CA LEU A 218 9.75 5.97 9.52
C LEU A 218 10.51 7.29 9.72
N VAL A 219 11.52 7.58 8.90
CA VAL A 219 12.23 8.86 8.93
C VAL A 219 11.34 10.03 8.48
N TYR A 220 10.49 9.80 7.47
CA TYR A 220 9.62 10.83 6.94
C TYR A 220 8.45 11.17 7.89
N TYR A 221 7.77 10.17 8.42
CA TYR A 221 6.56 10.35 9.26
C TYR A 221 6.84 10.34 10.77
N GLY A 222 7.93 9.71 11.19
CA GLY A 222 8.24 9.47 12.60
C GLY A 222 8.63 10.74 13.35
N ARG A 223 8.32 10.72 14.65
CA ARG A 223 8.76 11.75 15.58
C ARG A 223 10.23 11.54 15.96
N VAL A 224 10.75 12.47 16.77
CA VAL A 224 12.17 12.48 17.14
C VAL A 224 12.58 11.18 17.86
N GLU A 225 11.67 10.55 18.60
CA GLU A 225 11.88 9.27 19.28
C GLU A 225 12.15 8.13 18.29
N VAL A 226 11.28 8.01 17.28
CA VAL A 226 11.40 7.02 16.18
C VAL A 226 12.73 7.17 15.45
N VAL A 227 13.06 8.41 15.07
CA VAL A 227 14.27 8.66 14.29
C VAL A 227 15.54 8.50 15.13
N ASN A 228 15.50 8.90 16.41
CA ASN A 228 16.63 8.66 17.32
C ASN A 228 16.92 7.17 17.49
N GLU A 229 15.89 6.32 17.61
CA GLU A 229 16.09 4.88 17.71
C GLU A 229 16.75 4.32 16.45
N LEU A 230 16.34 4.76 15.25
CA LEU A 230 17.00 4.39 14.00
C LEU A 230 18.51 4.74 14.01
N PHE A 231 18.88 5.92 14.53
CA PHE A 231 20.28 6.30 14.68
C PHE A 231 21.02 5.45 15.72
N GLN A 232 20.36 5.02 16.79
CA GLN A 232 20.94 4.13 17.81
C GLN A 232 21.16 2.72 17.29
N LEU A 233 20.40 2.30 16.28
CA LEU A 233 20.53 1.00 15.62
C LEU A 233 21.52 1.02 14.44
N ASP A 234 22.37 2.05 14.35
CA ASP A 234 23.40 2.23 13.32
C ASP A 234 22.86 2.13 11.88
N VAL A 235 21.62 2.62 11.63
CA VAL A 235 20.97 2.49 10.32
C VAL A 235 21.80 3.11 9.20
N ILE A 236 22.52 4.21 9.48
CA ILE A 236 23.37 4.89 8.48
C ILE A 236 24.51 3.99 8.02
N LYS A 237 25.15 3.29 8.95
CA LYS A 237 26.20 2.31 8.65
C LYS A 237 25.66 1.17 7.81
N LYS A 238 24.49 0.63 8.17
CA LYS A 238 23.84 -0.46 7.42
C LYS A 238 23.50 -0.04 5.99
N LEU A 239 22.93 1.15 5.81
CA LEU A 239 22.61 1.69 4.48
C LEU A 239 23.85 1.93 3.62
N ALA A 240 24.93 2.45 4.21
CA ALA A 240 26.20 2.65 3.51
C ALA A 240 26.82 1.31 3.08
N LEU A 241 26.79 0.29 3.95
CA LEU A 241 27.27 -1.06 3.61
C LEU A 241 26.45 -1.69 2.47
N LEU A 242 25.12 -1.52 2.47
CA LEU A 242 24.26 -1.98 1.38
C LEU A 242 24.57 -1.25 0.06
N GLN A 243 24.78 0.07 0.13
CA GLN A 243 25.17 0.88 -1.02
C GLN A 243 26.52 0.42 -1.60
N GLN A 244 27.51 0.13 -0.75
CA GLN A 244 28.82 -0.41 -1.15
C GLN A 244 28.72 -1.82 -1.73
N LYS A 245 28.02 -2.76 -1.08
CA LYS A 245 27.77 -4.12 -1.60
C LYS A 245 27.09 -4.08 -2.97
N ASN A 246 26.16 -3.14 -3.15
CA ASN A 246 25.49 -2.92 -4.43
C ASN A 246 26.42 -2.27 -5.47
N ALA A 247 27.37 -1.44 -5.03
CA ALA A 247 28.41 -0.84 -5.87
C ALA A 247 29.46 -1.86 -6.34
N GLU A 248 29.83 -2.85 -5.53
CA GLU A 248 30.74 -3.93 -5.94
C GLU A 248 30.12 -4.80 -7.03
N LYS A 249 28.79 -4.98 -6.99
CA LYS A 249 28.03 -5.60 -8.10
C LYS A 249 28.03 -4.73 -9.39
N ARG A 250 28.42 -3.45 -9.34
CA ARG A 250 28.56 -2.52 -10.50
C ARG A 250 29.78 -2.79 -11.39
N HIS A 251 30.64 -3.78 -11.09
CA HIS A 251 31.72 -4.13 -12.02
C HIS A 251 31.26 -4.81 -13.32
N LEU A 252 29.95 -4.80 -13.62
CA LEU A 252 29.37 -4.89 -14.97
C LEU A 252 28.77 -3.51 -15.37
N PRO A 253 28.94 -3.04 -16.61
CA PRO A 253 28.93 -1.61 -16.89
C PRO A 253 27.50 -1.04 -17.02
N ALA A 254 27.18 -0.01 -16.22
CA ALA A 254 26.36 1.12 -16.67
C ALA A 254 26.58 2.36 -15.79
N SER A 255 26.90 3.47 -16.44
CA SER A 255 27.01 4.80 -15.87
C SER A 255 25.63 5.47 -15.91
N VAL A 256 25.10 5.93 -14.78
CA VAL A 256 24.15 7.06 -14.73
C VAL A 256 24.28 7.74 -13.37
N MET A 257 24.62 9.03 -13.36
CA MET A 257 24.44 9.93 -12.21
C MET A 257 23.00 10.45 -12.25
N CYS A 258 22.29 10.41 -11.12
CA CYS A 258 20.94 10.96 -11.02
C CYS A 258 20.96 12.27 -10.22
N GLU A 259 20.58 13.39 -10.86
CA GLU A 259 20.38 14.67 -10.19
C GLU A 259 18.99 14.69 -9.54
N MET A 260 18.91 14.73 -8.21
CA MET A 260 17.65 14.92 -7.49
C MET A 260 17.35 16.41 -7.30
N THR A 261 16.24 16.90 -7.86
CA THR A 261 15.66 18.21 -7.49
C THR A 261 14.27 18.02 -6.89
N PRO A 262 14.04 18.35 -5.61
CA PRO A 262 12.71 18.25 -5.02
C PRO A 262 11.88 19.50 -5.33
N ALA A 263 10.67 19.28 -5.87
CA ALA A 263 9.65 20.31 -5.96
C ALA A 263 9.02 20.54 -4.58
N ALA A 264 9.10 21.77 -4.07
CA ALA A 264 8.53 22.15 -2.78
C ALA A 264 6.98 22.00 -2.79
N GLY A 265 6.43 21.22 -1.87
CA GLY A 265 4.98 21.10 -1.63
C GLY A 265 4.31 19.82 -2.10
N ALA A 266 5.06 18.78 -2.47
CA ALA A 266 4.53 17.49 -2.86
C ALA A 266 4.11 16.63 -1.65
N SER A 267 2.90 16.06 -1.69
CA SER A 267 2.49 14.95 -0.82
C SER A 267 3.45 13.76 -1.02
N TYR A 268 3.72 12.96 0.03
CA TYR A 268 4.57 11.76 -0.04
C TYR A 268 4.20 10.83 -1.20
N HIS A 269 2.91 10.76 -1.55
CA HIS A 269 2.42 9.99 -2.70
C HIS A 269 3.06 10.43 -4.02
N LEU A 270 3.28 11.73 -4.25
CA LEU A 270 3.90 12.28 -5.46
C LEU A 270 5.43 12.13 -5.46
N VAL A 271 6.04 12.08 -4.26
CA VAL A 271 7.47 11.76 -4.10
C VAL A 271 7.72 10.29 -4.44
N LEU A 272 6.83 9.39 -4.00
CA LEU A 272 6.85 7.99 -4.42
C LEU A 272 6.62 7.83 -5.92
N THR A 273 5.64 8.49 -6.55
CA THR A 273 5.42 8.33 -8.01
C THR A 273 6.64 8.72 -8.83
N LYS A 274 7.38 9.77 -8.41
CA LYS A 274 8.63 10.16 -9.07
C LYS A 274 9.79 9.22 -8.77
N LEU A 275 9.90 8.71 -7.54
CA LEU A 275 10.90 7.69 -7.19
C LEU A 275 10.62 6.34 -7.87
N GLN A 276 9.35 6.01 -8.13
CA GLN A 276 8.91 4.78 -8.79
C GLN A 276 9.11 4.83 -10.31
N GLU A 277 8.94 6.01 -10.93
CA GLU A 277 9.33 6.25 -12.33
C GLU A 277 10.86 6.06 -12.54
N ASP A 278 11.69 6.33 -11.53
CA ASP A 278 13.13 6.04 -11.59
C ASP A 278 13.45 4.55 -11.35
N ILE A 279 12.63 3.82 -10.58
CA ILE A 279 12.81 2.38 -10.29
C ILE A 279 12.54 1.51 -11.54
N ASP A 280 11.52 1.86 -12.35
CA ASP A 280 11.25 1.14 -13.61
C ASP A 280 12.34 1.34 -14.68
N GLY A 281 13.23 2.32 -14.50
CA GLY A 281 14.44 2.53 -15.31
C GLY A 281 15.74 1.98 -14.71
N THR A 282 15.76 1.56 -13.43
CA THR A 282 16.99 1.24 -12.67
C THR A 282 16.97 -0.12 -11.98
N GLY A 283 16.40 -1.14 -12.62
CA GLY A 283 16.41 -2.54 -12.15
C GLY A 283 17.79 -3.20 -11.95
N LEU A 284 18.91 -2.47 -12.04
CA LEU A 284 20.26 -2.99 -11.77
C LEU A 284 20.76 -2.70 -10.34
N HIS A 285 20.29 -1.65 -9.65
CA HIS A 285 20.96 -1.13 -8.44
C HIS A 285 20.02 -0.53 -7.37
N PRO A 286 19.26 -1.34 -6.62
CA PRO A 286 18.23 -0.85 -5.69
C PRO A 286 18.74 0.04 -4.54
N PHE A 287 20.02 -0.11 -4.14
CA PHE A 287 20.60 0.60 -3.00
C PHE A 287 21.59 1.72 -3.39
N ALA A 288 21.65 2.10 -4.67
CA ALA A 288 22.66 3.01 -5.20
C ALA A 288 22.79 4.34 -4.44
N ASP A 289 21.65 4.87 -3.98
CA ASP A 289 21.54 6.18 -3.35
C ASP A 289 20.86 6.09 -1.97
N ALA A 290 21.00 4.95 -1.29
CA ALA A 290 20.27 4.68 -0.04
C ALA A 290 20.56 5.73 1.04
N VAL A 291 21.82 6.17 1.14
CA VAL A 291 22.26 7.19 2.10
C VAL A 291 21.71 8.57 1.73
N SER A 292 21.78 8.98 0.46
CA SER A 292 21.24 10.27 -0.02
C SER A 292 19.71 10.32 0.10
N LYS A 293 19.02 9.21 -0.17
CA LYS A 293 17.57 9.10 0.04
C LYS A 293 17.21 9.24 1.52
N PHE A 294 17.95 8.61 2.43
CA PHE A 294 17.72 8.75 3.86
C PHE A 294 17.77 10.23 4.30
N ILE A 295 18.80 10.98 3.90
CA ILE A 295 18.91 12.39 4.29
C ILE A 295 17.84 13.26 3.63
N LEU A 296 17.44 12.95 2.40
CA LEU A 296 16.33 13.62 1.74
C LEU A 296 15.04 13.43 2.56
N HIS A 297 14.70 12.20 2.92
CA HIS A 297 13.53 11.88 3.74
C HIS A 297 13.59 12.56 5.12
N LEU A 298 14.76 12.63 5.76
CA LEU A 298 14.95 13.35 7.02
C LEU A 298 14.71 14.87 6.87
N SER A 299 15.14 15.42 5.74
CA SER A 299 15.03 16.86 5.44
C SER A 299 13.59 17.27 5.13
N VAL A 300 12.90 16.51 4.28
CA VAL A 300 11.53 16.82 3.85
C VAL A 300 10.43 16.21 4.72
N GLY A 301 10.79 15.35 5.68
CA GLY A 301 9.87 14.63 6.56
C GLY A 301 8.89 15.53 7.32
N THR A 302 7.71 15.00 7.60
CA THR A 302 6.61 15.72 8.26
C THR A 302 6.58 15.54 9.78
N GLY A 303 7.21 14.48 10.30
CA GLY A 303 7.17 14.13 11.74
C GLY A 303 8.07 14.98 12.65
N LEU A 304 9.05 15.70 12.09
CA LEU A 304 10.09 16.41 12.85
C LEU A 304 9.98 17.94 12.75
N ARG A 305 10.26 18.62 13.87
CA ARG A 305 10.41 20.08 13.91
C ARG A 305 11.72 20.51 13.28
N ARG A 306 11.78 21.76 12.79
CA ARG A 306 13.01 22.33 12.20
C ARG A 306 14.26 22.22 13.09
N ARG A 307 14.11 22.34 14.41
CA ARG A 307 15.25 22.22 15.34
C ARG A 307 15.73 20.78 15.48
N GLU A 308 14.81 19.82 15.53
CA GLU A 308 15.09 18.38 15.58
C GLU A 308 15.78 17.93 14.30
N LYS A 309 15.25 18.33 13.13
CA LYS A 309 15.89 18.06 11.83
C LYS A 309 17.35 18.52 11.80
N ARG A 310 17.64 19.74 12.28
CA ARG A 310 19.02 20.25 12.33
C ARG A 310 19.92 19.43 13.24
N ALA A 311 19.43 19.00 14.41
CA ALA A 311 20.20 18.18 15.32
C ALA A 311 20.49 16.79 14.72
N LEU A 312 19.46 16.15 14.13
CA LEU A 312 19.60 14.83 13.51
C LEU A 312 20.46 14.87 12.24
N LYS A 313 20.47 15.97 11.48
CA LYS A 313 21.43 16.18 10.39
C LYS A 313 22.88 16.19 10.90
N GLN A 314 23.15 16.77 12.07
CA GLN A 314 24.51 16.72 12.65
C GLN A 314 24.89 15.30 13.08
N GLU A 315 23.94 14.55 13.64
CA GLU A 315 24.14 13.15 14.00
C GLU A 315 24.39 12.26 12.77
N PHE A 316 23.63 12.48 11.69
CA PHE A 316 23.87 11.86 10.39
C PHE A 316 25.30 12.12 9.88
N LEU A 317 25.75 13.38 9.89
CA LEU A 317 27.11 13.74 9.47
C LEU A 317 28.18 13.10 10.35
N ARG A 318 27.91 12.95 11.65
CA ARG A 318 28.81 12.25 12.58
C ARG A 318 28.95 10.79 12.18
N GLN A 319 27.84 10.08 11.99
CA GLN A 319 27.86 8.65 11.63
C GLN A 319 28.46 8.41 10.24
N ILE A 320 28.18 9.26 9.25
CA ILE A 320 28.77 9.13 7.91
C ILE A 320 30.30 9.23 7.95
N ARG A 321 30.87 10.15 8.74
CA ARG A 321 32.32 10.28 8.90
C ARG A 321 32.97 9.08 9.60
N GLU A 322 32.19 8.31 10.36
CA GLU A 322 32.68 7.09 11.01
C GLU A 322 32.63 5.87 10.08
N VAL A 323 31.85 5.95 9.00
CA VAL A 323 31.59 4.83 8.09
C VAL A 323 32.36 4.95 6.78
N LEU A 324 32.51 6.16 6.25
CA LEU A 324 33.22 6.40 4.99
C LEU A 324 34.68 6.77 5.26
N GLU A 325 35.59 6.06 4.59
CA GLU A 325 37.04 6.35 4.63
C GLU A 325 37.46 7.42 3.60
N ASP A 326 36.64 7.67 2.57
CA ASP A 326 36.93 8.64 1.52
C ASP A 326 36.46 10.05 1.89
N ASP A 327 37.43 10.93 2.17
CA ASP A 327 37.20 12.34 2.48
C ASP A 327 36.44 13.10 1.37
N THR A 328 36.53 12.65 0.12
CA THR A 328 35.82 13.29 -1.01
C THR A 328 34.34 12.93 -1.03
N GLU A 329 33.99 11.66 -0.86
CA GLU A 329 32.60 11.20 -0.74
C GLU A 329 31.93 11.81 0.49
N VAL A 330 32.65 11.89 1.61
CA VAL A 330 32.19 12.58 2.82
C VAL A 330 31.93 14.06 2.56
N ALA A 331 32.79 14.74 1.80
CA ALA A 331 32.62 16.16 1.49
C ALA A 331 31.39 16.42 0.61
N ASP A 332 31.16 15.57 -0.40
CA ASP A 332 30.02 15.67 -1.31
C ASP A 332 28.69 15.44 -0.57
N ILE A 333 28.61 14.36 0.24
CA ILE A 333 27.43 14.09 1.09
C ILE A 333 27.23 15.22 2.12
N THR A 334 28.31 15.75 2.71
CA THR A 334 28.22 16.86 3.67
C THR A 334 27.64 18.11 3.01
N ALA A 335 28.07 18.43 1.78
CA ALA A 335 27.49 19.52 1.02
C ALA A 335 25.99 19.27 0.77
N GLU A 336 25.63 18.09 0.27
CA GLU A 336 24.23 17.73 0.02
C GLU A 336 23.35 17.88 1.28
N VAL A 337 23.79 17.38 2.43
CA VAL A 337 23.08 17.45 3.72
C VAL A 337 22.86 18.90 4.19
N LEU A 338 23.90 19.73 4.08
CA LEU A 338 23.88 21.12 4.55
C LEU A 338 22.98 22.00 3.68
N TRP A 339 22.90 21.71 2.38
CA TRP A 339 22.08 22.44 1.42
C TRP A 339 20.68 21.84 1.23
N ALA A 340 20.41 20.63 1.74
CA ALA A 340 19.09 20.02 1.70
C ALA A 340 18.06 20.87 2.48
N PRO A 341 16.85 21.09 1.91
CA PRO A 341 15.85 22.06 2.41
C PRO A 341 15.31 21.81 3.82
#